data_AF-A0A6L6YFR6-F1
#
_entry.id   AF-A0A6L6YFR6-F1
#
_cell.length_a   1.000
_cell.length_b   1.000
_cell.length_c   1.000
_cell.angle_alpha   90.00
_cell.angle_beta   90.00
_cell.angle_gamma   90.00
#
_symmetry.space_group_name_H-M   'P 1'
#
loop_
_entity.id
_entity.type
_entity.pdbx_description
1 polymer ?
#
loop_
_entity_poly.entity_id
_entity_poly.type
_entity_poly.pdbx_seq_one_letter_code
_entity_poly.pdbx_strand_id
1 'polypeptide(L)'
;MNVQEYVSEVSSRLALRTSVVYAFAASLVTNVVLAAGIASIERQERIIVLPAETTKSFWLDNKTVSADYLEQMSIFALQLALNNSPETFDYNVKKLLSYVAPEDRGETELQLVSQGRRLKASNASVHFMPESVEVRPAQLQAAVTGSIRQFIGNSKTSSMRKCWIVQFSYLGSRLWINTIQESDCRKPFEALSEDHKGEPS
;
A
#
# COMPACT_ATOMS: atom_id res chain seq x y z
N MET A 1 49.90 -10.08 69.95
CA MET A 1 49.30 -10.07 68.61
C MET A 1 48.06 -10.97 68.69
N ASN A 2 46.87 -10.39 68.73
CA ASN A 2 45.65 -11.08 69.13
C ASN A 2 45.09 -11.92 67.97
N VAL A 3 44.97 -13.23 68.17
CA VAL A 3 44.38 -14.17 67.20
C VAL A 3 42.95 -13.77 66.79
N GLN A 4 42.21 -13.12 67.70
CA GLN A 4 40.87 -12.61 67.45
C GLN A 4 40.82 -11.47 66.42
N GLU A 5 41.88 -10.65 66.34
CA GLU A 5 41.98 -9.53 65.39
C GLU A 5 42.36 -10.02 63.99
N TYR A 6 43.15 -11.09 63.91
CA TYR A 6 43.49 -11.74 62.64
C TYR A 6 42.28 -12.48 62.03
N VAL A 7 41.47 -13.15 62.86
CA VAL A 7 40.26 -13.85 62.40
C VAL A 7 39.18 -12.86 61.94
N SER A 8 39.07 -11.67 62.57
CA SER A 8 38.14 -10.62 62.12
C SER A 8 38.60 -9.93 60.83
N GLU A 9 39.91 -9.70 60.64
CA GLU A 9 40.44 -9.17 59.36
C GLU A 9 40.27 -10.17 58.20
N VAL A 10 40.53 -11.46 58.44
CA VAL A 10 40.40 -12.51 57.42
C VAL A 10 38.93 -12.74 57.03
N SER A 11 38.02 -12.77 58.01
CA SER A 11 36.58 -12.93 57.76
C SER A 11 35.98 -11.72 57.03
N SER A 12 36.44 -10.50 57.34
CA SER A 12 36.02 -9.27 56.65
C SER A 12 36.45 -9.25 55.17
N ARG A 13 37.67 -9.72 54.87
CA ARG A 13 38.17 -9.84 53.48
C ARG A 13 37.43 -10.92 52.69
N LEU A 14 37.05 -12.03 53.32
CA LEU A 14 36.23 -13.07 52.69
C LEU A 14 34.79 -12.59 52.42
N ALA A 15 34.18 -11.89 53.38
CA ALA A 15 32.83 -11.34 53.23
C ALA A 15 32.76 -10.30 52.11
N LEU A 16 33.75 -9.41 52.03
CA LEU A 16 33.87 -8.42 50.94
C LEU A 16 34.08 -9.08 49.56
N ARG A 17 34.94 -10.10 49.48
CA ARG A 17 35.14 -10.83 48.21
C ARG A 17 33.86 -11.50 47.75
N THR A 18 33.12 -12.10 48.68
CA THR A 18 31.89 -12.85 48.36
C THR A 18 30.77 -11.89 47.96
N SER A 19 30.62 -10.75 48.64
CA SER A 19 29.62 -9.73 48.26
C SER A 19 29.90 -9.11 46.89
N VAL A 20 31.17 -8.87 46.54
CA VAL A 20 31.58 -8.38 45.22
C VAL A 20 31.25 -9.42 44.12
N VAL A 21 31.49 -10.71 44.38
CA VAL A 21 31.14 -11.78 43.43
C VAL A 21 29.62 -11.87 43.23
N TYR A 22 28.82 -11.75 44.30
CA TYR A 22 27.37 -11.73 44.17
C TYR A 22 26.84 -10.49 43.45
N ALA A 23 27.40 -9.32 43.72
CA ALA A 23 27.04 -8.09 43.02
C ALA A 23 27.37 -8.19 41.51
N PHE A 24 28.52 -8.77 41.16
CA PHE A 24 28.91 -9.00 39.78
C PHE A 24 27.99 -10.01 39.09
N ALA A 25 27.67 -11.13 39.74
CA ALA A 25 26.74 -12.13 39.20
C ALA A 25 25.33 -11.53 38.99
N ALA A 26 24.82 -10.75 39.95
CA ALA A 26 23.54 -10.06 39.81
C ALA A 26 23.52 -9.05 38.66
N SER A 27 24.61 -8.30 38.48
CA SER A 27 24.78 -7.39 37.35
C SER A 27 24.79 -8.13 36.00
N LEU A 28 25.47 -9.27 35.93
CA LEU A 28 25.54 -10.09 34.72
C LEU A 28 24.15 -10.63 34.33
N VAL A 29 23.41 -11.16 35.30
CA VAL A 29 22.03 -11.66 35.09
C VAL A 29 21.12 -10.54 34.59
N THR A 30 21.21 -9.35 35.20
CA THR A 30 20.38 -8.19 34.80
C THR A 30 20.67 -7.77 33.35
N ASN A 31 21.95 -7.75 32.95
CA ASN A 31 22.34 -7.46 31.58
C ASN A 31 21.84 -8.51 30.57
N VAL A 32 21.88 -9.80 30.94
CA VAL A 32 21.36 -10.89 30.08
C VAL A 32 19.83 -10.77 29.92
N VAL A 33 19.10 -10.45 30.99
CA VAL A 33 17.65 -10.21 30.94
C VAL A 33 17.32 -9.00 30.07
N LEU A 34 18.07 -7.90 30.20
CA LEU A 34 17.93 -6.74 29.31
C LEU A 34 18.21 -7.09 27.85
N ALA A 35 19.28 -7.83 27.58
CA ALA A 35 19.65 -8.24 26.22
C ALA A 35 18.59 -9.14 25.59
N ALA A 36 18.04 -10.09 26.36
CA ALA A 36 16.94 -10.94 25.92
C ALA A 36 15.64 -10.14 25.70
N GLY A 37 15.38 -9.15 26.56
CA GLY A 37 14.27 -8.21 26.39
C GLY A 37 14.39 -7.41 25.11
N ILE A 38 15.57 -6.85 24.82
CA ILE A 38 15.84 -6.10 23.57
C ILE A 38 15.76 -7.02 22.35
N ALA A 39 16.27 -8.25 22.44
CA ALA A 39 16.18 -9.22 21.34
C ALA A 39 14.75 -9.71 21.07
N SER A 40 13.90 -9.73 22.09
CA SER A 40 12.48 -10.07 21.98
C SER A 40 11.60 -8.89 21.55
N ILE A 41 12.12 -7.65 21.66
CA ILE A 41 11.49 -6.48 21.06
C ILE A 41 11.73 -6.56 19.56
N GLU A 42 10.72 -7.05 18.85
CA GLU A 42 10.63 -7.04 17.40
C GLU A 42 10.73 -5.58 16.93
N ARG A 43 11.91 -5.19 16.42
CA ARG A 43 12.19 -3.84 15.91
C ARG A 43 11.32 -3.56 14.68
N GLN A 44 10.12 -3.05 14.91
CA GLN A 44 9.37 -2.34 13.88
C GLN A 44 9.94 -0.93 13.75
N GLU A 45 11.04 -0.79 13.01
CA GLU A 45 11.52 0.52 12.61
C GLU A 45 10.53 1.15 11.62
N ARG A 46 9.78 2.15 12.10
CA ARG A 46 8.81 2.92 11.30
C ARG A 46 9.45 4.24 10.92
N ILE A 47 9.91 4.36 9.67
CA ILE A 47 10.34 5.64 9.11
C ILE A 47 9.08 6.39 8.67
N ILE A 48 8.68 7.37 9.47
CA ILE A 48 7.54 8.25 9.21
C ILE A 48 8.05 9.38 8.30
N VAL A 49 7.68 9.35 7.02
CA VAL A 49 7.82 10.50 6.12
C VAL A 49 6.42 11.06 5.86
N LEU A 50 6.10 12.20 6.44
CA LEU A 50 4.83 12.90 6.25
C LEU A 50 5.10 14.26 5.58
N PRO A 51 4.47 14.55 4.43
CA PRO A 51 3.98 15.88 4.16
C PRO A 51 2.67 16.11 4.94
N ALA A 52 2.52 17.30 5.51
CA ALA A 52 1.32 17.76 6.19
C ALA A 52 0.09 17.67 5.27
N GLU A 53 -1.08 17.43 5.85
CA GLU A 53 -2.38 17.20 5.18
C GLU A 53 -2.65 15.75 4.75
N THR A 54 -2.81 14.84 5.71
CA THR A 54 -4.03 14.02 5.89
C THR A 54 -3.77 12.91 6.90
N THR A 55 -4.54 12.93 7.98
CA THR A 55 -4.64 11.88 8.98
C THR A 55 -4.96 10.55 8.31
N LYS A 56 -3.99 9.62 8.23
CA LYS A 56 -4.17 8.17 8.43
C LYS A 56 -2.83 7.45 8.19
N SER A 57 -2.35 6.75 9.22
CA SER A 57 -1.14 5.93 9.17
C SER A 57 -1.37 4.71 8.28
N PHE A 58 -0.67 4.62 7.15
CA PHE A 58 -0.73 3.44 6.28
C PHE A 58 -0.01 2.26 6.95
N TRP A 59 -0.78 1.35 7.55
CA TRP A 59 -0.26 0.07 8.04
C TRP A 59 -0.23 -0.93 6.88
N LEU A 60 0.97 -1.31 6.44
CA LEU A 60 1.18 -2.48 5.61
C LEU A 60 1.71 -3.57 6.54
N ASP A 61 0.81 -4.33 7.17
CA ASP A 61 1.21 -5.50 7.95
C ASP A 61 1.61 -6.61 6.96
N ASN A 62 2.51 -7.50 7.35
CA ASN A 62 3.18 -8.49 6.49
C ASN A 62 2.19 -9.44 5.75
N LYS A 63 0.89 -9.38 6.07
CA LYS A 63 -0.18 -10.17 5.45
C LYS A 63 -1.45 -9.39 5.09
N THR A 64 -1.57 -8.11 5.47
CA THR A 64 -2.81 -7.34 5.28
C THR A 64 -2.51 -5.93 4.79
N VAL A 65 -3.13 -5.58 3.66
CA VAL A 65 -3.08 -4.25 3.08
C VAL A 65 -4.22 -3.44 3.69
N SER A 66 -3.92 -2.24 4.22
CA SER A 66 -4.96 -1.40 4.80
C SER A 66 -6.01 -0.98 3.76
N ALA A 67 -7.26 -0.85 4.21
CA ALA A 67 -8.35 -0.39 3.36
C ALA A 67 -8.04 0.99 2.74
N ASP A 68 -7.47 1.90 3.55
CA ASP A 68 -7.09 3.25 3.09
C ASP A 68 -6.00 3.22 2.01
N TYR A 69 -5.04 2.28 2.10
CA TYR A 69 -4.01 2.14 1.06
C TYR A 69 -4.60 1.64 -0.25
N LEU A 70 -5.49 0.65 -0.20
CA LEU A 70 -6.20 0.16 -1.39
C LEU A 70 -7.07 1.27 -2.01
N GLU A 71 -7.76 2.06 -1.18
CA GLU A 71 -8.53 3.22 -1.63
C GLU A 71 -7.65 4.20 -2.40
N GLN A 72 -6.56 4.67 -1.79
CA GLN A 72 -5.67 5.63 -2.44
C GLN A 72 -4.99 5.08 -3.69
N MET A 73 -4.56 3.82 -3.64
CA MET A 73 -3.94 3.16 -4.79
C MET A 73 -4.94 2.99 -5.94
N SER A 74 -6.21 2.69 -5.64
CA SER A 74 -7.25 2.57 -6.66
C SER A 74 -7.56 3.89 -7.35
N ILE A 75 -7.66 4.98 -6.57
CA ILE A 75 -7.83 6.33 -7.12
C ILE A 75 -6.63 6.70 -8.00
N PHE A 76 -5.41 6.47 -7.51
CA PHE A 76 -4.19 6.75 -8.25
C PHE A 76 -4.11 5.96 -9.57
N ALA A 77 -4.40 4.66 -9.54
CA ALA A 77 -4.43 3.81 -10.73
C ALA A 77 -5.45 4.30 -11.76
N LEU A 78 -6.67 4.63 -11.32
CA LEU A 78 -7.72 5.13 -12.19
C LEU A 78 -7.42 6.51 -12.76
N GLN A 79 -6.76 7.39 -12.00
CA GLN A 79 -6.30 8.67 -12.54
C GLN A 79 -5.29 8.47 -13.66
N LEU A 80 -4.33 7.55 -13.53
CA LEU A 80 -3.40 7.24 -14.62
C LEU A 80 -4.10 6.59 -15.83
N ALA A 81 -5.09 5.73 -15.58
CA ALA A 81 -5.83 5.05 -16.63
C ALA A 81 -6.82 5.97 -17.38
N LEU A 82 -7.48 6.90 -16.67
CA LEU A 82 -8.66 7.61 -17.17
C LEU A 82 -8.49 9.15 -17.27
N ASN A 83 -7.40 9.73 -16.77
CA ASN A 83 -7.10 11.18 -16.95
C ASN A 83 -6.05 11.38 -18.03
N ASN A 84 -6.46 11.27 -19.29
CA ASN A 84 -5.53 11.26 -20.42
C ASN A 84 -5.93 12.25 -21.51
N SER A 85 -4.92 12.92 -22.06
CA SER A 85 -4.96 13.73 -23.27
C SER A 85 -3.91 13.21 -24.28
N PRO A 86 -3.88 13.68 -25.53
CA PRO A 86 -2.89 13.24 -26.52
C PRO A 86 -1.44 13.41 -26.04
N GLU A 87 -1.17 14.41 -25.20
CA GLU A 87 0.15 14.74 -24.66
C GLU A 87 0.51 13.91 -23.43
N THR A 88 -0.45 13.59 -22.56
CA THR A 88 -0.20 12.91 -21.27
C THR A 88 -0.29 11.39 -21.34
N PHE A 89 -0.98 10.87 -22.36
CA PHE A 89 -1.30 9.45 -22.49
C PHE A 89 -0.07 8.53 -22.33
N ASP A 90 1.00 8.77 -23.09
CA ASP A 90 2.16 7.88 -23.10
C ASP A 90 2.88 7.84 -21.75
N TYR A 91 2.97 9.00 -21.08
CA TYR A 91 3.57 9.11 -19.75
C TYR A 91 2.75 8.35 -18.71
N ASN A 92 1.43 8.58 -18.70
CA ASN A 92 0.52 7.97 -17.74
C ASN A 92 0.44 6.45 -17.90
N VAL A 93 0.38 5.95 -19.14
CA VAL A 93 0.40 4.51 -19.43
C VAL A 93 1.72 3.88 -18.99
N LYS A 94 2.86 4.48 -19.32
CA LYS A 94 4.17 3.97 -18.88
C LYS A 94 4.25 3.88 -17.35
N LYS A 95 3.72 4.89 -16.66
CA LYS A 95 3.67 4.92 -15.19
C LYS A 95 2.72 3.86 -14.65
N LEU A 96 1.51 3.73 -15.19
CA LEU A 96 0.51 2.74 -14.78
C LEU A 96 1.08 1.32 -14.92
N LEU A 97 1.69 1.01 -16.07
CA LEU A 97 2.26 -0.30 -16.33
C LEU A 97 3.33 -0.67 -15.29
N SER A 98 4.06 0.28 -14.69
CA SER A 98 5.03 -0.02 -13.62
C SER A 98 4.42 -0.59 -12.33
N TYR A 99 3.10 -0.49 -12.17
CA TYR A 99 2.32 -1.04 -11.05
C TYR A 99 1.46 -2.25 -11.45
N VAL A 100 1.35 -2.56 -12.75
CA VAL A 100 0.63 -3.74 -13.24
C VAL A 100 1.47 -5.00 -13.05
N ALA A 101 0.81 -6.10 -12.70
CA ALA A 101 1.44 -7.40 -12.54
C ALA A 101 2.21 -7.82 -13.82
N PRO A 102 3.43 -8.36 -13.72
CA PRO A 102 4.25 -8.71 -14.90
C PRO A 102 3.55 -9.65 -15.90
N GLU A 103 2.73 -10.58 -15.39
CA GLU A 103 1.94 -11.54 -16.17
C GLU A 103 0.86 -10.88 -17.04
N ASP A 104 0.18 -9.86 -16.52
CA ASP A 104 -0.94 -9.17 -17.18
C ASP A 104 -0.49 -7.95 -17.99
N ARG A 105 0.79 -7.56 -17.84
CA ARG A 105 1.36 -6.33 -18.40
C ARG A 105 1.23 -6.26 -19.92
N GLY A 106 1.55 -7.35 -20.62
CA GLY A 106 1.60 -7.38 -22.09
C GLY A 106 0.22 -7.18 -22.72
N GLU A 107 -0.79 -7.87 -22.20
CA GLU A 107 -2.17 -7.70 -22.68
C GLU A 107 -2.71 -6.30 -22.36
N THR A 108 -2.49 -5.83 -21.13
CA THR A 108 -2.91 -4.49 -20.68
C THR A 108 -2.27 -3.39 -21.54
N GLU A 109 -0.98 -3.52 -21.86
CA GLU A 109 -0.27 -2.57 -22.71
C GLU A 109 -0.85 -2.51 -24.12
N LEU A 110 -1.14 -3.65 -24.74
CA LEU A 110 -1.74 -3.71 -26.08
C LEU A 110 -3.11 -3.02 -26.10
N GLN A 111 -3.95 -3.29 -25.10
CA GLN A 111 -5.26 -2.67 -24.97
C GLN A 111 -5.14 -1.15 -24.81
N LEU A 112 -4.28 -0.68 -23.91
CA LEU A 112 -4.03 0.75 -23.68
C LEU A 112 -3.46 1.44 -24.93
N VAL A 113 -2.46 0.87 -25.59
CA VAL A 113 -1.89 1.45 -26.83
C VAL A 113 -2.95 1.61 -27.91
N SER A 114 -3.87 0.64 -28.05
CA SER A 114 -4.99 0.76 -28.99
C SER A 114 -5.92 1.93 -28.65
N GLN A 115 -6.20 2.14 -27.36
CA GLN A 115 -7.01 3.25 -26.86
C GLN A 115 -6.31 4.58 -27.11
N GLY A 116 -5.01 4.66 -26.83
CA GLY A 116 -4.18 5.84 -27.05
C GLY A 116 -4.14 6.28 -28.51
N ARG A 117 -4.06 5.34 -29.46
CA ARG A 117 -4.14 5.67 -30.90
C ARG A 117 -5.46 6.32 -31.26
N ARG A 118 -6.58 5.79 -30.76
CA ARG A 118 -7.91 6.38 -31.00
C ARG A 118 -8.02 7.77 -30.39
N LEU A 119 -7.61 7.91 -29.13
CA LEU A 119 -7.61 9.17 -28.38
C LEU A 119 -6.80 10.25 -29.10
N LYS A 120 -5.59 9.91 -29.57
CA LYS A 120 -4.72 10.82 -30.34
C LYS A 120 -5.30 11.18 -31.70
N ALA A 121 -5.83 10.21 -32.43
CA ALA A 121 -6.43 10.44 -33.75
C ALA A 121 -7.64 11.38 -33.69
N SER A 122 -8.44 11.29 -32.63
CA SER A 122 -9.60 12.16 -32.42
C SER A 122 -9.30 13.46 -31.67
N ASN A 123 -8.04 13.73 -31.29
CA ASN A 123 -7.68 14.84 -30.39
C ASN A 123 -8.60 14.92 -29.16
N ALA A 124 -8.85 13.76 -28.54
CA ALA A 124 -9.78 13.63 -27.42
C ALA A 124 -9.04 13.72 -26.09
N SER A 125 -9.69 14.25 -25.07
CA SER A 125 -9.26 14.11 -23.68
C SER A 125 -10.36 13.48 -22.83
N VAL A 126 -9.94 12.71 -21.83
CA VAL A 126 -10.81 12.06 -20.87
C VAL A 126 -10.38 12.47 -19.47
N HIS A 127 -11.35 12.79 -18.63
CA HIS A 127 -11.15 13.14 -17.24
C HIS A 127 -12.15 12.37 -16.38
N PHE A 128 -11.62 11.66 -15.39
CA PHE A 128 -12.35 10.97 -14.35
C PHE A 128 -12.29 11.75 -13.05
N MET A 129 -13.46 11.95 -12.44
CA MET A 129 -13.61 12.59 -11.14
C MET A 129 -14.22 11.59 -10.16
N PRO A 130 -13.42 11.03 -9.24
CA PRO A 130 -13.90 10.09 -8.24
C PRO A 130 -14.88 10.79 -7.28
N GLU A 131 -15.95 10.09 -6.93
CA GLU A 131 -17.01 10.54 -6.03
C GLU A 131 -17.04 9.73 -4.73
N SER A 132 -16.86 8.42 -4.82
CA SER A 132 -16.83 7.52 -3.67
C SER A 132 -16.00 6.27 -3.96
N VAL A 133 -15.44 5.68 -2.90
CA VAL A 133 -14.68 4.43 -2.97
C VAL A 133 -15.23 3.44 -1.94
N GLU A 134 -15.43 2.20 -2.36
CA GLU A 134 -15.74 1.06 -1.48
C GLU A 134 -14.61 0.04 -1.60
N VAL A 135 -14.06 -0.40 -0.47
CA VAL A 135 -12.91 -1.31 -0.46
C VAL A 135 -13.27 -2.63 0.22
N ARG A 136 -12.78 -3.73 -0.35
CA ARG A 136 -12.80 -5.07 0.25
C ARG A 136 -11.38 -5.56 0.52
N PRO A 137 -10.79 -5.26 1.68
CA PRO A 137 -9.41 -5.61 1.99
C PRO A 137 -9.14 -7.11 1.93
N ALA A 138 -10.11 -7.93 2.38
CA ALA A 138 -10.00 -9.39 2.35
C ALA A 138 -9.90 -9.98 0.92
N GLN A 139 -10.42 -9.26 -0.09
CA GLN A 139 -10.41 -9.66 -1.50
C GLN A 139 -9.38 -8.86 -2.31
N LEU A 140 -8.68 -7.91 -1.69
CA LEU A 140 -7.79 -6.95 -2.35
C LEU A 140 -8.47 -6.25 -3.54
N GLN A 141 -9.70 -5.79 -3.33
CA GLN A 141 -10.51 -5.11 -4.33
C GLN A 141 -10.90 -3.71 -3.86
N ALA A 142 -10.99 -2.77 -4.80
CA ALA A 142 -11.58 -1.45 -4.57
C ALA A 142 -12.50 -1.08 -5.74
N ALA A 143 -13.72 -0.68 -5.40
CA ALA A 143 -14.71 -0.15 -6.32
C ALA A 143 -14.73 1.38 -6.21
N VAL A 144 -14.49 2.07 -7.32
CA VAL A 144 -14.50 3.54 -7.38
C VAL A 144 -15.64 3.98 -8.28
N THR A 145 -16.53 4.77 -7.70
CA THR A 145 -17.61 5.44 -8.43
C THR A 145 -17.19 6.86 -8.75
N GLY A 146 -17.45 7.31 -9.98
CA GLY A 146 -17.17 8.69 -10.36
C GLY A 146 -17.82 9.09 -11.66
N SER A 147 -17.57 10.32 -12.08
CA SER A 147 -18.02 10.83 -13.38
C SER A 147 -16.86 10.91 -14.36
N ILE A 148 -17.08 10.44 -15.58
CA ILE A 148 -16.17 10.62 -16.71
C ILE A 148 -16.70 11.75 -17.60
N ARG A 149 -15.81 12.68 -17.92
CA ARG A 149 -16.02 13.70 -18.95
C ARG A 149 -15.06 13.46 -20.10
N GLN A 150 -15.61 13.45 -21.30
CA GLN A 150 -14.82 13.36 -22.52
C GLN A 150 -14.98 14.63 -23.34
N PHE A 151 -13.86 15.11 -23.88
CA PHE A 151 -13.78 16.26 -24.76
C PHE A 151 -13.14 15.86 -26.08
N ILE A 152 -13.56 16.50 -27.16
CA ILE A 152 -12.92 16.43 -28.48
C ILE A 152 -12.60 17.86 -28.89
N GLY A 153 -11.32 18.19 -28.99
CA GLY A 153 -10.88 19.58 -29.06
C GLY A 153 -11.39 20.39 -27.86
N ASN A 154 -12.18 21.45 -28.12
CA ASN A 154 -12.71 22.32 -27.07
C ASN A 154 -14.17 22.02 -26.67
N SER A 155 -14.82 21.02 -27.29
CA SER A 155 -16.21 20.70 -27.00
C SER A 155 -16.33 19.50 -26.08
N LYS A 156 -17.20 19.60 -25.07
CA LYS A 156 -17.57 18.47 -24.21
C LYS A 156 -18.51 17.54 -24.98
N THR A 157 -18.07 16.31 -25.21
CA THR A 157 -18.81 15.33 -26.00
C THR A 157 -19.62 14.37 -25.15
N SER A 158 -19.17 14.07 -23.92
CA SER A 158 -19.88 13.14 -23.04
C SER A 158 -19.66 13.44 -21.55
N SER A 159 -20.64 13.09 -20.73
CA SER A 159 -20.62 13.14 -19.27
C SER A 159 -21.42 11.98 -18.71
N MET A 160 -20.76 10.97 -18.18
CA MET A 160 -21.44 9.79 -17.66
C MET A 160 -20.91 9.41 -16.30
N ARG A 161 -21.80 8.97 -15.41
CA ARG A 161 -21.41 8.34 -14.15
C ARG A 161 -21.04 6.89 -14.44
N LYS A 162 -19.83 6.49 -14.05
CA LYS A 162 -19.28 5.16 -14.29
C LYS A 162 -18.64 4.63 -13.01
N CYS A 163 -18.61 3.32 -12.90
CA CYS A 163 -18.01 2.62 -11.78
C CYS A 163 -16.94 1.68 -12.28
N TRP A 164 -15.86 1.59 -11.50
CA TRP A 164 -14.69 0.81 -11.85
C TRP A 164 -14.29 -0.07 -10.68
N ILE A 165 -13.96 -1.31 -10.96
CA ILE A 165 -13.32 -2.20 -10.00
C ILE A 165 -11.84 -2.32 -10.33
N VAL A 166 -11.01 -2.15 -9.29
CA VAL A 166 -9.58 -2.40 -9.34
C VAL A 166 -9.29 -3.62 -8.49
N GLN A 167 -8.77 -4.67 -9.13
CA GLN A 167 -8.29 -5.88 -8.48
C GLN A 167 -6.78 -5.78 -8.27
N PHE A 168 -6.35 -6.11 -7.06
CA PHE A 168 -4.95 -6.16 -6.69
C PHE A 168 -4.51 -7.57 -6.29
N SER A 169 -3.20 -7.80 -6.34
CA SER A 169 -2.53 -8.96 -5.75
C SER A 169 -1.34 -8.49 -4.92
N TYR A 170 -1.04 -9.21 -3.84
CA TYR A 170 0.10 -8.91 -2.98
C TYR A 170 1.15 -10.01 -3.13
N LEU A 171 2.22 -9.72 -3.86
CA LEU A 171 3.27 -10.67 -4.23
C LEU A 171 4.65 -10.07 -3.95
N GLY A 172 5.51 -10.81 -3.26
CA GLY A 172 6.90 -10.39 -3.02
C GLY A 172 7.03 -9.06 -2.27
N SER A 173 6.18 -8.83 -1.27
CA SER A 173 6.12 -7.59 -0.47
C SER A 173 5.69 -6.34 -1.24
N ARG A 174 5.07 -6.51 -2.41
CA ARG A 174 4.54 -5.40 -3.22
C ARG A 174 3.10 -5.68 -3.64
N LEU A 175 2.30 -4.62 -3.68
CA LEU A 175 0.97 -4.63 -4.28
C LEU A 175 1.07 -4.41 -5.79
N TRP A 176 0.42 -5.28 -6.55
CA TRP A 176 0.31 -5.22 -8.01
C TRP A 176 -1.14 -5.00 -8.40
N ILE A 177 -1.36 -4.27 -9.49
CA ILE A 177 -2.65 -4.14 -10.15
C ILE A 177 -2.77 -5.31 -11.12
N ASN A 178 -3.77 -6.14 -10.95
CA ASN A 178 -4.08 -7.22 -11.89
C ASN A 178 -5.05 -6.72 -12.95
N THR A 179 -6.09 -6.01 -12.53
CA THR A 179 -7.17 -5.68 -13.45
C THR A 179 -7.87 -4.40 -13.06
N ILE A 180 -8.22 -3.60 -14.07
CA ILE A 180 -9.06 -2.41 -13.98
C ILE A 180 -10.20 -2.62 -14.96
N GLN A 181 -11.43 -2.75 -14.45
CA GLN A 181 -12.61 -3.03 -15.26
C GLN A 181 -13.76 -2.11 -14.90
N GLU A 182 -14.56 -1.74 -15.90
CA GLU A 182 -15.83 -1.05 -15.66
C GLU A 182 -16.82 -2.04 -15.02
N SER A 183 -17.64 -1.56 -14.10
CA SER A 183 -18.62 -2.36 -13.35
C SER A 183 -19.95 -1.62 -13.22
N ASP A 184 -21.03 -2.34 -12.90
CA ASP A 184 -22.31 -1.67 -12.56
C ASP A 184 -22.16 -0.94 -11.22
N CYS A 185 -22.55 0.33 -11.19
CA CYS A 185 -22.55 1.15 -9.98
C CYS A 185 -23.46 0.64 -8.86
N ARG A 186 -24.50 -0.13 -9.17
CA ARG A 186 -25.36 -0.75 -8.16
C ARG A 186 -24.71 -1.93 -7.47
N LYS A 187 -23.84 -2.64 -8.19
CA LYS A 187 -23.22 -3.89 -7.76
C LYS A 187 -21.79 -3.99 -8.28
N PRO A 188 -20.87 -3.17 -7.75
CA PRO A 188 -19.55 -3.00 -8.37
C PRO A 188 -18.62 -4.20 -8.24
N PHE A 189 -18.92 -5.14 -7.33
CA PHE A 189 -18.12 -6.36 -7.12
C PHE A 189 -18.73 -7.62 -7.76
N GLU A 190 -19.88 -7.50 -8.42
CA GLU A 190 -20.37 -8.58 -9.28
C GLU A 190 -19.75 -8.40 -10.67
N ALA A 191 -19.32 -9.50 -11.29
CA ALA A 191 -18.89 -9.46 -12.69
C ALA A 191 -20.04 -8.92 -13.54
N LEU A 192 -19.74 -8.03 -14.50
CA LEU A 192 -20.73 -7.55 -15.45
C LEU A 192 -21.38 -8.76 -16.14
N SER A 193 -22.64 -9.04 -15.84
CA SER A 193 -23.44 -9.97 -16.64
C SER A 193 -23.53 -9.38 -18.05
N GLU A 194 -23.23 -10.19 -19.06
CA GLU A 194 -23.20 -9.82 -20.50
C GLU A 194 -24.58 -9.43 -21.08
N ASP A 195 -25.43 -8.70 -20.35
CA ASP A 195 -26.81 -8.39 -20.74
C ASP A 195 -26.99 -7.02 -21.39
N HIS A 196 -25.90 -6.30 -21.71
CA HIS A 196 -26.00 -5.01 -22.43
C HIS A 196 -25.05 -4.87 -23.62
N LYS A 197 -24.90 -5.95 -24.40
CA LYS A 197 -24.27 -5.91 -25.73
C LYS A 197 -25.28 -5.64 -26.85
N GLY A 198 -26.23 -4.75 -26.60
CA GLY A 198 -27.26 -4.37 -27.56
C GLY A 198 -27.91 -3.05 -27.19
N GLU A 199 -27.29 -1.94 -27.60
CA GLU A 199 -27.95 -0.82 -28.29
C GLU A 199 -26.86 0.18 -28.72
N PRO A 200 -26.59 0.38 -30.03
CA PRO A 200 -25.85 1.54 -30.50
C PRO A 200 -26.80 2.74 -30.66
N SER A 201 -26.46 3.87 -30.05
CA SER A 201 -26.99 5.19 -30.42
C SER A 201 -25.86 6.19 -30.56
#